data_AF-A0A3P9DAE3-F1
#
_entry.id   AF-A0A3P9DAE3-F1
#
_cell.length_a   1.000
_cell.length_b   1.000
_cell.length_c   1.000
_cell.angle_alpha   90.00
_cell.angle_beta   90.00
_cell.angle_gamma   90.00
#
_symmetry.space_group_name_H-M   'P 1'
#
loop_
_entity.id
_entity.type
_entity.pdbx_description
1 polymer ?
#
loop_
_entity_poly.entity_id
_entity_poly.type
_entity_poly.pdbx_seq_one_letter_code
_entity_poly.pdbx_strand_id
1 'polypeptide(L)'
;FLYFITHGVISYILFNLKTLRPDEQNQFFNGYVKVNFNKLEVRRSPVIYNNNNPHWGMVVDLGSEDISSAKLRFEVWDEDNKWDDDLLGACEPLLTAGVKKDLCNLNHVSTLEYAFRLMTKLVSLKIWGY
;
A
#
# COMPACT_ATOMS: atom_id res chain seq x y z
N PHE A 1 -34.52 -20.91 8.00
CA PHE A 1 -33.36 -20.80 7.08
C PHE A 1 -32.26 -20.04 7.80
N LEU A 2 -31.20 -20.72 8.22
CA LEU A 2 -30.01 -20.03 8.74
C LEU A 2 -29.20 -19.52 7.54
N TYR A 3 -28.97 -18.22 7.48
CA TYR A 3 -27.99 -17.64 6.57
C TYR A 3 -26.61 -17.76 7.22
N PHE A 4 -25.71 -18.51 6.60
CA PHE A 4 -24.29 -18.44 6.94
C PHE A 4 -23.64 -17.47 5.96
N ILE A 5 -23.38 -16.24 6.40
CA ILE A 5 -22.54 -15.29 5.67
C ILE A 5 -21.10 -15.74 5.90
N THR A 6 -20.46 -16.34 4.90
CA THR A 6 -19.01 -16.54 4.93
C THR A 6 -18.37 -15.19 4.59
N HIS A 7 -17.58 -14.66 5.53
CA HIS A 7 -16.99 -13.32 5.47
C HIS A 7 -15.75 -13.33 4.57
N GLY A 8 -15.92 -13.55 3.27
CA GLY A 8 -14.83 -13.56 2.30
C GLY A 8 -14.86 -12.32 1.42
N VAL A 9 -14.27 -11.23 1.88
CA VAL A 9 -14.09 -10.02 1.07
C VAL A 9 -12.93 -10.26 0.09
N ILE A 10 -13.23 -10.51 -1.20
CA ILE A 10 -12.19 -10.48 -2.24
C ILE A 10 -11.89 -9.03 -2.59
N SER A 11 -10.70 -8.55 -2.25
CA SER A 11 -10.34 -7.15 -2.38
C SER A 11 -9.00 -6.94 -3.08
N TYR A 12 -9.07 -6.43 -4.31
CA TYR A 12 -7.93 -6.07 -5.13
C TYR A 12 -7.47 -4.66 -4.77
N ILE A 13 -6.23 -4.47 -4.31
CA ILE A 13 -5.72 -3.17 -3.84
C ILE A 13 -4.74 -2.53 -4.84
N LEU A 14 -5.22 -1.65 -5.71
CA LEU A 14 -4.33 -0.95 -6.64
C LEU A 14 -3.64 0.22 -5.92
N PHE A 15 -2.32 0.20 -5.74
CA PHE A 15 -1.64 1.36 -5.15
C PHE A 15 -1.21 2.37 -6.22
N ASN A 16 -1.17 3.64 -5.85
CA ASN A 16 -0.44 4.66 -6.60
C ASN A 16 0.35 5.44 -5.57
N LEU A 17 1.67 5.33 -5.63
CA LEU A 17 2.56 5.89 -4.62
C LEU A 17 3.40 6.99 -5.22
N LYS A 18 3.49 8.10 -4.49
CA LYS A 18 4.30 9.26 -4.83
C LYS A 18 4.87 9.87 -3.56
N THR A 19 6.17 10.12 -3.53
CA THR A 19 6.81 10.84 -2.43
C THR A 19 6.98 12.31 -2.79
N LEU A 20 6.62 13.20 -1.88
CA LEU A 20 6.81 14.64 -1.99
C LEU A 20 7.91 15.04 -1.00
N ARG A 21 9.05 15.56 -1.50
CA ARG A 21 10.12 16.17 -0.67
C ARG A 21 10.37 17.60 -1.18
N PRO A 22 10.45 18.61 -0.29
CA PRO A 22 10.87 19.95 -0.70
C PRO A 22 12.33 19.95 -1.17
N ASP A 23 12.62 20.67 -2.25
CA ASP A 23 13.90 20.72 -2.99
C ASP A 23 15.04 21.44 -2.23
N GLU A 24 15.07 21.36 -0.91
CA GLU A 24 15.97 22.20 -0.10
C GLU A 24 17.41 21.67 0.01
N GLN A 25 17.67 20.40 -0.31
CA GLN A 25 18.92 19.76 0.10
C GLN A 25 19.88 19.37 -1.04
N ASN A 26 19.53 19.59 -2.31
CA ASN A 26 20.35 19.22 -3.48
C ASN A 26 20.91 17.77 -3.42
N GLN A 27 20.23 16.92 -2.65
CA GLN A 27 20.52 15.52 -2.44
C GLN A 27 19.43 14.76 -3.18
N PHE A 28 19.84 13.93 -4.12
CA PHE A 28 18.92 13.03 -4.79
C PHE A 28 18.89 11.70 -4.05
N PHE A 29 17.69 11.15 -3.88
CA PHE A 29 17.50 9.86 -3.24
C PHE A 29 17.18 8.77 -4.27
N ASN A 30 17.54 7.54 -3.93
CA ASN A 30 17.30 6.33 -4.71
C ASN A 30 16.11 5.59 -4.09
N GLY A 31 14.93 6.12 -4.36
CA GLY A 31 13.73 5.77 -3.61
C GLY A 31 13.07 4.47 -4.06
N TYR A 32 12.67 3.66 -3.10
CA TYR A 32 11.72 2.57 -3.33
C TYR A 32 10.73 2.41 -2.17
N VAL A 33 9.62 1.73 -2.43
CA VAL A 33 8.57 1.45 -1.43
C VAL A 33 8.40 -0.04 -1.21
N LYS A 34 8.35 -0.44 0.06
CA LYS A 34 7.89 -1.76 0.49
C LYS A 34 6.43 -1.67 0.91
N VAL A 35 5.63 -2.63 0.45
CA VAL A 35 4.26 -2.84 0.90
C VAL A 35 4.24 -4.07 1.78
N ASN A 36 3.92 -3.84 3.04
CA ASN A 36 3.79 -4.88 4.05
C ASN A 36 2.30 -5.06 4.37
N PHE A 37 1.81 -6.28 4.24
CA PHE A 37 0.46 -6.67 4.63
C PHE A 37 0.56 -7.73 5.73
N ASN A 38 -0.07 -7.49 6.89
CA ASN A 38 0.02 -8.37 8.06
C ASN A 38 1.47 -8.70 8.47
N LYS A 39 2.36 -7.70 8.38
CA LYS A 39 3.82 -7.80 8.66
C LYS A 39 4.63 -8.63 7.65
N LEU A 40 4.01 -9.10 6.57
CA LEU A 40 4.69 -9.77 5.47
C LEU A 40 4.90 -8.78 4.32
N GLU A 41 6.11 -8.73 3.79
CA GLU A 41 6.39 -7.98 2.55
C GLU A 41 5.70 -8.69 1.38
N VAL A 42 4.66 -8.06 0.84
CA VAL A 42 3.88 -8.58 -0.29
C VAL A 42 4.32 -7.98 -1.62
N ARG A 43 4.98 -6.81 -1.58
CA ARG A 43 5.55 -6.18 -2.76
C ARG A 43 6.68 -5.22 -2.40
N ARG A 44 7.68 -5.18 -3.28
CA ARG A 44 8.67 -4.10 -3.37
C ARG A 44 8.54 -3.40 -4.73
N SER A 45 8.60 -2.08 -4.75
CA SER A 45 8.67 -1.31 -5.99
C SER A 45 10.08 -1.40 -6.61
N PRO A 46 10.24 -1.10 -7.91
CA PRO A 46 11.55 -0.76 -8.45
C PRO A 46 12.14 0.46 -7.73
N VAL A 47 13.47 0.54 -7.74
CA VAL A 47 14.21 1.71 -7.28
C VAL A 47 14.19 2.78 -8.37
N ILE A 48 13.82 4.00 -8.00
CA ILE A 48 13.91 5.16 -8.87
C ILE A 48 15.10 5.98 -8.41
N TYR A 49 16.17 5.92 -9.19
CA TYR A 49 17.43 6.59 -8.87
C TYR A 49 17.36 8.09 -9.11
N ASN A 50 18.07 8.84 -8.28
CA ASN A 50 18.27 10.28 -8.39
C ASN A 50 16.98 11.10 -8.58
N ASN A 51 15.90 10.78 -7.86
CA ASN A 51 14.61 11.44 -8.08
C ASN A 51 13.96 11.85 -6.75
N ASN A 52 13.76 13.16 -6.58
CA ASN A 52 13.16 13.74 -5.37
C ASN A 52 11.62 13.65 -5.31
N ASN A 53 10.99 13.28 -6.43
CA ASN A 53 9.55 13.11 -6.55
C ASN A 53 9.23 11.84 -7.37
N PRO A 54 9.61 10.66 -6.86
CA PRO A 54 9.42 9.39 -7.55
C PRO A 54 7.92 9.07 -7.67
N HIS A 55 7.57 8.48 -8.80
CA HIS A 55 6.24 7.92 -9.05
C HIS A 55 6.41 6.46 -9.44
N TRP A 56 5.97 5.55 -8.55
CA TRP A 56 6.19 4.11 -8.77
C TRP A 56 5.05 3.45 -9.56
N GLY A 57 3.86 4.06 -9.61
CA GLY A 57 2.73 3.60 -10.42
C GLY A 57 2.40 2.11 -10.30
N MET A 58 2.57 1.51 -9.11
CA MET A 58 2.58 0.06 -8.95
C MET A 58 1.25 -0.51 -8.43
N VAL A 59 0.79 -1.60 -9.05
CA VAL A 59 -0.38 -2.35 -8.61
C VAL A 59 0.03 -3.51 -7.72
N VAL A 60 -0.66 -3.71 -6.59
CA VAL A 60 -0.41 -4.83 -5.66
C VAL A 60 -1.70 -5.59 -5.39
N ASP A 61 -1.86 -6.73 -6.04
CA ASP A 61 -3.00 -7.60 -5.77
C ASP A 61 -2.75 -8.43 -4.51
N LEU A 62 -3.54 -8.20 -3.47
CA LEU A 62 -3.52 -8.99 -2.23
C LEU A 62 -4.49 -10.18 -2.28
N GLY A 63 -5.32 -10.28 -3.32
CA GLY A 63 -6.29 -11.35 -3.47
C GLY A 63 -7.45 -11.30 -2.47
N SER A 64 -7.80 -12.47 -1.93
CA SER A 64 -8.99 -12.65 -1.07
C SER A 64 -8.58 -12.78 0.39
N GLU A 65 -8.45 -11.64 1.07
CA GLU A 65 -7.97 -11.58 2.44
C GLU A 65 -9.04 -10.99 3.38
N ASP A 66 -9.07 -11.46 4.62
CA ASP A 66 -9.90 -10.83 5.65
C ASP A 66 -9.26 -9.51 6.09
N ILE A 67 -9.82 -8.42 5.57
CA ILE A 67 -9.37 -7.05 5.82
C ILE A 67 -9.80 -6.50 7.20
N SER A 68 -10.70 -7.17 7.92
CA SER A 68 -11.29 -6.65 9.16
C SER A 68 -10.27 -6.45 10.28
N SER A 69 -9.23 -7.28 10.30
CA SER A 69 -8.10 -7.23 11.23
C SER A 69 -6.77 -6.96 10.54
N ALA A 70 -6.79 -6.73 9.23
CA ALA A 70 -5.58 -6.61 8.45
C ALA A 70 -4.86 -5.28 8.69
N LYS A 71 -3.53 -5.34 8.67
CA LYS A 71 -2.67 -4.16 8.78
C LYS A 71 -1.89 -3.97 7.50
N LEU A 72 -2.13 -2.85 6.84
CA LEU A 72 -1.33 -2.39 5.71
C LEU A 72 -0.30 -1.39 6.21
N ARG A 73 0.96 -1.59 5.82
CA ARG A 73 2.07 -0.70 6.13
C ARG A 73 2.88 -0.43 4.87
N PHE A 74 3.09 0.84 4.57
CA PHE A 74 4.04 1.29 3.56
C PHE A 74 5.32 1.72 4.24
N GLU A 75 6.45 1.39 3.64
CA GLU A 75 7.76 1.87 4.07
C GLU A 75 8.51 2.44 2.87
N VAL A 76 8.97 3.68 2.99
CA VAL A 76 9.76 4.34 1.96
C VAL A 76 11.21 4.29 2.37
N TRP A 77 12.05 3.80 1.46
CA TRP A 77 13.47 3.53 1.69
C TRP A 77 14.32 4.29 0.67
N ASP A 78 15.51 4.71 1.10
CA ASP A 78 16.58 5.25 0.26
C ASP A 78 17.66 4.18 0.05
N GLU A 79 17.92 3.79 -1.19
CA GLU A 79 18.95 2.79 -1.52
C GLU A 79 20.31 3.46 -1.68
N ASP A 80 21.15 3.38 -0.65
CA ASP A 80 22.54 3.87 -0.73
C ASP A 80 23.46 2.80 -1.33
N ASN A 81 23.57 1.64 -0.67
CA ASN A 81 24.54 0.60 -1.00
C ASN A 81 24.00 -0.83 -0.85
N LYS A 82 22.78 -1.17 -1.27
CA LYS A 82 22.18 -2.54 -1.27
C LYS A 82 22.12 -3.30 0.08
N TRP A 83 22.87 -2.89 1.10
CA TRP A 83 23.00 -3.51 2.42
C TRP A 83 22.85 -2.49 3.55
N ASP A 84 22.78 -1.20 3.23
CA ASP A 84 22.61 -0.09 4.17
C ASP A 84 21.60 0.87 3.55
N ASP A 85 20.33 0.43 3.49
CA ASP A 85 19.25 1.24 2.96
C ASP A 85 18.61 2.01 4.12
N ASP A 86 18.39 3.32 3.94
CA ASP A 86 17.84 4.19 4.98
C ASP A 86 16.30 4.21 4.94
N LEU A 87 15.66 3.97 6.10
CA LEU A 87 14.20 4.10 6.21
C LEU A 87 13.82 5.59 6.32
N LEU A 88 13.31 6.16 5.22
CA LEU A 88 12.83 7.55 5.16
C LEU A 88 11.53 7.74 5.94
N GLY A 89 10.69 6.71 6.00
CA GLY A 89 9.50 6.72 6.84
C GLY A 89 8.55 5.56 6.56
N ALA A 90 7.54 5.44 7.41
CA ALA A 90 6.51 4.43 7.27
C ALA A 90 5.12 4.99 7.53
N CYS A 91 4.12 4.38 6.90
CA CYS A 91 2.73 4.74 7.04
C CYS A 91 1.85 3.51 7.23
N GLU A 92 0.88 3.57 8.15
CA GLU A 92 -0.08 2.49 8.39
C GLU A 92 -1.52 2.97 8.15
N PRO A 93 -1.99 2.99 6.91
CA PRO A 93 -3.35 3.42 6.62
C PRO A 93 -4.39 2.38 7.04
N LEU A 94 -5.54 2.87 7.51
CA LEU A 94 -6.72 2.02 7.72
C LEU A 94 -7.30 1.56 6.37
N LEU A 95 -7.48 0.25 6.24
CA LEU A 95 -8.16 -0.39 5.12
C LEU A 95 -9.67 -0.24 5.26
N THR A 96 -10.28 0.49 4.34
CA THR A 96 -11.73 0.73 4.29
C THR A 96 -12.27 0.36 2.92
N ALA A 97 -13.46 -0.24 2.86
CA ALA A 97 -14.11 -0.58 1.60
C ALA A 97 -14.33 0.68 0.74
N GLY A 98 -14.15 0.55 -0.58
CA GLY A 98 -14.28 1.65 -1.54
C GLY A 98 -12.94 2.22 -2.03
N VAL A 99 -12.98 3.38 -2.67
CA VAL A 99 -11.78 4.09 -3.14
C VAL A 99 -11.33 5.05 -2.04
N LYS A 100 -10.07 4.92 -1.62
CA LYS A 100 -9.41 5.84 -0.70
C LYS A 100 -8.22 6.49 -1.39
N LYS A 101 -8.08 7.80 -1.21
CA LYS A 101 -6.90 8.56 -1.61
C LYS A 101 -6.54 9.46 -0.45
N ASP A 102 -5.28 9.40 -0.01
CA ASP A 102 -4.85 10.12 1.18
C ASP A 102 -3.34 10.38 1.14
N LEU A 103 -2.89 11.22 2.07
CA LEU A 103 -1.50 11.61 2.24
C LEU A 103 -1.01 11.15 3.61
N CYS A 104 0.22 10.66 3.67
CA CYS A 104 0.85 10.23 4.90
C CYS A 104 2.17 10.94 5.10
N ASN A 105 2.33 11.62 6.24
CA ASN A 105 3.59 12.26 6.57
C ASN A 105 4.61 11.19 6.95
N LEU A 106 5.67 11.13 6.17
CA LEU A 106 6.90 10.43 6.50
C LEU A 106 7.73 11.36 7.41
N ASN A 107 8.70 10.83 8.13
CA ASN A 107 9.38 11.60 9.16
C ASN A 107 10.01 12.91 8.61
N HIS A 108 9.88 13.97 9.41
CA HIS A 108 10.46 15.32 9.33
C HIS A 108 10.31 16.16 8.05
N VAL A 109 10.19 15.60 6.83
CA VAL A 109 10.25 16.44 5.61
C VAL A 109 9.52 15.89 4.37
N SER A 110 8.98 14.66 4.40
CA SER A 110 8.39 14.06 3.19
C SER A 110 6.98 13.51 3.41
N THR A 111 6.20 13.45 2.34
CA THR A 111 4.83 12.92 2.38
C THR A 111 4.64 11.86 1.30
N LEU A 112 4.05 10.72 1.67
CA LEU A 112 3.62 9.68 0.75
C LEU A 112 2.15 9.92 0.37
N GLU A 113 1.90 10.24 -0.90
CA GLU A 113 0.56 10.16 -1.48
C GLU A 113 0.27 8.71 -1.84
N TYR A 114 -0.84 8.19 -1.35
CA TYR A 114 -1.31 6.85 -1.70
C TYR A 114 -2.77 6.88 -2.14
N ALA A 115 -3.10 6.07 -3.14
CA ALA A 115 -4.48 5.76 -3.49
C ALA A 115 -4.65 4.26 -3.50
N PHE A 116 -5.80 3.77 -3.02
CA PHE A 116 -6.21 2.40 -3.20
C PHE A 116 -7.70 2.27 -3.47
N ARG A 117 -8.07 1.19 -4.15
CA ARG A 117 -9.45 0.75 -4.28
C ARG A 117 -9.57 -0.57 -3.55
N LEU A 118 -10.56 -0.70 -2.68
CA LEU A 118 -10.89 -1.94 -1.98
C LEU A 118 -12.27 -2.36 -2.46
N MET A 119 -12.32 -3.42 -3.26
CA MET A 119 -13.58 -4.00 -3.71
C MET A 119 -14.01 -5.08 -2.71
N THR A 120 -15.28 -5.12 -2.33
CA THR A 120 -15.83 -6.23 -1.55
C THR A 120 -16.64 -7.11 -2.49
N LYS A 121 -16.15 -8.33 -2.77
CA LYS A 121 -17.01 -9.30 -3.47
C LYS A 121 -17.99 -9.89 -2.47
N LEU A 122 -19.26 -9.49 -2.56
CA LEU A 122 -20.34 -10.22 -1.89
C LEU A 122 -20.51 -11.57 -2.59
N VAL A 123 -20.14 -12.66 -1.91
CA VAL A 123 -20.47 -14.01 -2.38
C VAL A 123 -21.93 -14.27 -2.03
N SER A 124 -22.83 -14.07 -2.99
CA SER A 124 -24.23 -14.48 -2.86
C SER A 124 -24.33 -15.97 -3.18
N LEU A 125 -24.58 -16.82 -2.17
CA LEU A 125 -24.87 -18.23 -2.40
C LEU A 125 -26.31 -18.34 -2.93
N LYS A 126 -26.46 -18.65 -4.21
CA LYS A 126 -27.78 -18.90 -4.82
C LYS A 126 -28.20 -20.33 -4.46
N ILE A 127 -29.01 -20.48 -3.41
CA ILE A 127 -29.64 -21.76 -3.08
C ILE A 127 -30.77 -21.97 -4.09
N TRP A 128 -30.60 -22.92 -5.01
CA TRP A 128 -31.75 -23.47 -5.73
C TRP A 128 -32.48 -24.40 -4.78
N GLY A 129 -33.73 -24.06 -4.47
CA GLY A 129 -34.62 -24.91 -3.70
C GLY A 129 -35.43 -25.82 -4.61
N TYR A 130 -35.36 -27.11 -4.29
CA TYR A 130 -36.08 -28.29 -4.81
C TYR A 130 -35.65 -28.83 -6.18
#